data_AF-A0A2N5HN33-F1
#
_entry.id   AF-A0A2N5HN33-F1
#
_cell.length_a   1.000
_cell.length_b   1.000
_cell.length_c   1.000
_cell.angle_alpha   90.00
_cell.angle_beta   90.00
_cell.angle_gamma   90.00
#
_symmetry.space_group_name_H-M   'P 1'
#
loop_
_entity.id
_entity.type
_entity.pdbx_description
1 polymer ?
#
loop_
_entity_poly.entity_id
_entity_poly.type
_entity_poly.pdbx_seq_one_letter_code
_entity_poly.pdbx_strand_id
1 'polypeptide(L)'
;MKKLRTPFVMNELGPLRGEFLLIYELLHFFGRAICHQIEDRSLLASGKTLSVCARDTGIYLGILSSFTYLFLFKRNQIITIPTIKVSFLLLLFMVPMMIDGLGSYTHLFESNNERRLLTGLGFGFVLPYFMFPLIFGNALDPRSKPVIKNTLDIIIPLIFCSLLGSLVYWNYITYYIIDSLIIFTIVIWFSLWTSLLFLSLRYRFIKWSLSIITSLAFLTILSWLHDYLLS
;
A
#
# COMPACT_ATOMS: atom_id res chain seq x y z
N MET A 1 -15.29 9.60 23.50
CA MET A 1 -14.92 10.71 22.60
C MET A 1 -15.84 10.66 21.38
N LYS A 2 -16.24 11.82 20.88
CA LYS A 2 -17.46 12.09 20.08
C LYS A 2 -17.69 11.17 18.86
N LYS A 3 -18.96 10.76 18.70
CA LYS A 3 -19.63 10.37 17.46
C LYS A 3 -19.16 11.25 16.29
N LEU A 4 -18.31 10.71 15.41
CA LEU A 4 -17.91 11.33 14.13
C LEU A 4 -18.52 10.62 12.92
N ARG A 5 -19.52 9.77 13.13
CA ARG A 5 -20.26 9.18 12.03
C ARG A 5 -21.43 10.08 11.63
N THR A 6 -21.38 10.49 10.36
CA THR A 6 -22.47 10.83 9.43
C THR A 6 -22.88 12.28 9.11
N PRO A 7 -22.51 13.38 9.80
CA PRO A 7 -22.80 14.71 9.26
C PRO A 7 -21.70 15.28 8.36
N PHE A 8 -20.44 14.82 8.49
CA PHE A 8 -19.31 15.48 7.83
C PHE A 8 -19.14 15.11 6.34
N VAL A 9 -19.45 13.85 5.98
CA VAL A 9 -19.42 13.40 4.57
C VAL A 9 -20.33 14.26 3.69
N MET A 10 -21.42 14.84 4.21
CA MET A 10 -22.35 15.61 3.39
C MET A 10 -21.98 17.10 3.20
N ASN A 11 -21.05 17.65 3.99
CA ASN A 11 -20.73 19.10 3.94
C ASN A 11 -19.53 19.44 3.04
N GLU A 12 -18.58 18.51 2.85
CA GLU A 12 -17.41 18.71 1.97
C GLU A 12 -17.68 18.29 0.51
N LEU A 13 -18.72 17.48 0.31
CA LEU A 13 -19.20 17.09 -1.00
C LEU A 13 -20.17 18.19 -1.45
N GLY A 14 -19.68 19.15 -2.25
CA GLY A 14 -20.57 19.95 -3.11
C GLY A 14 -21.44 19.03 -4.00
N PRO A 15 -22.07 19.52 -5.08
CA PRO A 15 -22.91 18.66 -5.93
C PRO A 15 -22.03 17.68 -6.75
N LEU A 16 -21.53 16.63 -6.11
CA LEU A 16 -20.92 15.49 -6.79
C LEU A 16 -22.04 14.78 -7.55
N ARG A 17 -21.82 14.52 -8.83
CA ARG A 17 -22.71 13.61 -9.59
C ARG A 17 -22.68 12.24 -8.90
N GLY A 18 -23.81 11.53 -8.87
CA GLY A 18 -23.99 10.28 -8.13
C GLY A 18 -22.90 9.21 -8.37
N GLU A 19 -22.33 9.15 -9.58
CA GLU A 19 -21.20 8.25 -9.89
C GLU A 19 -19.93 8.57 -9.07
N PHE A 20 -19.61 9.85 -8.90
CA PHE A 20 -18.44 10.30 -8.13
C PHE A 20 -18.63 10.12 -6.63
N LEU A 21 -19.89 10.07 -6.16
CA LEU A 21 -20.22 9.74 -4.77
C LEU A 21 -19.98 8.25 -4.49
N LEU A 22 -20.46 7.37 -5.38
CA LEU A 22 -20.27 5.92 -5.23
C LEU A 22 -18.78 5.55 -5.21
N ILE A 23 -17.98 6.15 -6.10
CA ILE A 23 -16.52 5.92 -6.12
C ILE A 23 -15.90 6.38 -4.81
N TYR A 24 -16.25 7.57 -4.33
CA TYR A 24 -15.73 8.10 -3.06
C TYR A 24 -16.04 7.16 -1.89
N GLU A 25 -17.29 6.69 -1.78
CA GLU A 25 -17.69 5.75 -0.73
C GLU A 25 -16.94 4.43 -0.82
N LEU A 26 -16.74 3.89 -2.04
CA LEU A 26 -15.99 2.66 -2.25
C LEU A 26 -14.52 2.80 -1.83
N LEU A 27 -13.88 3.92 -2.18
CA LEU A 27 -12.50 4.20 -1.81
C LEU A 27 -12.35 4.28 -0.29
N HIS A 28 -13.22 5.05 0.37
CA HIS A 28 -13.23 5.15 1.82
C HIS A 28 -13.59 3.84 2.52
N PHE A 29 -14.46 3.02 1.93
CA PHE A 29 -14.81 1.70 2.47
C PHE A 29 -13.60 0.77 2.50
N PHE A 30 -12.84 0.66 1.42
CA PHE A 30 -11.63 -0.17 1.40
C PHE A 30 -10.47 0.46 2.17
N GLY A 31 -10.32 1.79 2.17
CA GLY A 31 -9.33 2.49 2.98
C GLY A 31 -9.51 2.24 4.48
N ARG A 32 -10.77 2.17 4.94
CA ARG A 32 -11.12 1.86 6.34
C ARG A 32 -10.68 0.47 6.79
N ALA A 33 -10.53 -0.49 5.88
CA ALA A 33 -10.09 -1.84 6.21
C ALA A 33 -8.69 -1.88 6.81
N ILE A 34 -7.86 -0.87 6.54
CA ILE A 34 -6.45 -0.83 6.94
C ILE A 34 -6.06 0.46 7.68
N CYS A 35 -6.88 1.51 7.60
CA CYS A 35 -6.58 2.83 8.11
C CYS A 35 -7.72 3.38 8.96
N HIS A 36 -7.37 4.12 10.00
CA HIS A 36 -8.31 4.81 10.88
C HIS A 36 -9.00 6.06 10.29
N GLN A 37 -8.57 6.52 9.11
CA GLN A 37 -9.12 7.68 8.42
C GLN A 37 -9.15 8.97 9.28
N ILE A 38 -8.12 9.18 10.10
CA ILE A 38 -7.99 10.40 10.92
C ILE A 38 -7.54 11.55 10.01
N GLU A 39 -8.40 12.55 9.83
CA GLU A 39 -8.22 13.66 8.88
C GLU A 39 -6.89 14.40 9.05
N ASP A 40 -6.52 14.78 10.29
CA ASP A 40 -5.25 15.47 10.59
C ASP A 40 -4.00 14.67 10.19
N ARG A 41 -4.14 13.35 10.02
CA ARG A 41 -3.04 12.44 9.64
C ARG A 41 -3.07 12.06 8.16
N SER A 42 -4.08 12.52 7.42
CA SER A 42 -4.27 12.24 6.00
C SER A 42 -3.78 13.39 5.13
N LEU A 43 -3.36 13.06 3.91
CA LEU A 43 -3.00 14.08 2.92
C LEU A 43 -4.26 14.58 2.21
N LEU A 44 -4.19 15.81 1.70
CA LEU A 44 -5.23 16.41 0.87
C LEU A 44 -4.86 16.29 -0.61
N ALA A 45 -5.81 15.88 -1.42
CA ALA A 45 -5.73 15.91 -2.88
C ALA A 45 -6.99 16.58 -3.45
N SER A 46 -6.84 17.57 -4.34
CA SER A 46 -7.97 18.32 -4.90
C SER A 46 -8.95 18.89 -3.86
N GLY A 47 -8.44 19.27 -2.68
CA GLY A 47 -9.26 19.77 -1.56
C GLY A 47 -10.00 18.69 -0.77
N LYS A 48 -9.77 17.40 -1.03
CA LYS A 48 -10.39 16.27 -0.33
C LYS A 48 -9.33 15.46 0.44
N THR A 49 -9.69 14.94 1.61
CA THR A 49 -8.84 14.02 2.37
C THR A 49 -8.78 12.66 1.70
N LEU A 50 -7.58 12.11 1.49
CA LEU A 50 -7.40 10.74 0.98
C LEU A 50 -8.09 9.69 1.89
N SER A 51 -8.47 8.55 1.31
CA SER A 51 -9.13 7.46 2.02
C SER A 51 -8.26 6.77 3.08
N VAL A 52 -6.96 7.07 3.11
CA VAL A 52 -5.98 6.54 4.06
C VAL A 52 -5.03 7.64 4.56
N CYS A 53 -4.35 7.39 5.69
CA CYS A 53 -3.43 8.35 6.28
C CYS A 53 -2.15 8.50 5.46
N ALA A 54 -1.40 9.59 5.68
CA ALA A 54 -0.14 9.88 4.99
C ALA A 54 0.87 8.72 5.07
N ARG A 55 0.87 7.95 6.16
CA ARG A 55 1.74 6.78 6.33
C ARG A 55 1.35 5.66 5.38
N ASP A 56 0.08 5.29 5.37
CA ASP A 56 -0.44 4.23 4.50
C ASP A 56 -0.35 4.64 3.03
N THR A 57 -0.60 5.92 2.72
CA THR A 57 -0.31 6.49 1.39
C THR A 57 1.13 6.20 0.98
N GLY A 58 2.11 6.49 1.85
CA GLY A 58 3.51 6.18 1.59
C GLY A 58 3.77 4.68 1.40
N ILE A 59 3.22 3.82 2.26
CA ILE A 59 3.37 2.36 2.15
C ILE A 59 2.92 1.88 0.78
N TYR A 60 1.70 2.23 0.36
CA TYR A 60 1.15 1.71 -0.88
C TYR A 60 1.79 2.33 -2.12
N LEU A 61 2.26 3.58 -2.07
CA LEU A 61 3.07 4.14 -3.16
C LEU A 61 4.44 3.49 -3.27
N GLY A 62 5.07 3.13 -2.14
CA GLY A 62 6.31 2.35 -2.11
C GLY A 62 6.12 0.96 -2.70
N ILE A 63 5.06 0.25 -2.29
CA ILE A 63 4.70 -1.06 -2.83
C ILE A 63 4.48 -0.96 -4.34
N LEU A 64 3.65 0.00 -4.78
CA LEU A 64 3.34 0.21 -6.19
C LEU A 64 4.62 0.41 -7.02
N SER A 65 5.54 1.22 -6.52
CA SER A 65 6.76 1.58 -7.25
C SER A 65 7.68 0.39 -7.48
N SER A 66 8.04 -0.32 -6.42
CA SER A 66 8.90 -1.51 -6.52
C SER A 66 8.19 -2.65 -7.23
N PHE A 67 6.90 -2.87 -6.97
CA PHE A 67 6.14 -3.91 -7.65
C PHE A 67 6.04 -3.66 -9.16
N THR A 68 5.74 -2.43 -9.57
CA THR A 68 5.67 -2.05 -11.00
C THR A 68 7.02 -2.30 -11.68
N TYR A 69 8.12 -1.89 -11.06
CA TYR A 69 9.45 -2.17 -11.58
C TYR A 69 9.72 -3.67 -11.75
N LEU A 70 9.50 -4.47 -10.70
CA LEU A 70 9.71 -5.91 -10.74
C LEU A 70 8.80 -6.60 -11.77
N PHE A 71 7.55 -6.16 -11.88
CA PHE A 71 6.61 -6.69 -12.85
C PHE A 71 7.03 -6.39 -14.30
N LEU A 72 7.48 -5.17 -14.59
CA LEU A 72 7.89 -4.79 -15.95
C LEU A 72 9.22 -5.45 -16.37
N PHE A 73 10.20 -5.53 -15.46
CA PHE A 73 11.56 -5.92 -15.83
C PHE A 73 11.98 -7.32 -15.37
N LYS A 74 11.30 -7.92 -14.38
CA LYS A 74 11.75 -9.16 -13.72
C LYS A 74 10.75 -10.32 -13.78
N ARG A 75 9.49 -10.12 -14.17
CA ARG A 75 8.42 -11.15 -14.11
C ARG A 75 8.69 -12.47 -14.86
N ASN A 76 9.56 -12.45 -15.88
CA ASN A 76 9.89 -13.61 -16.70
C ASN A 76 11.26 -14.22 -16.33
N GLN A 77 11.86 -13.80 -15.22
CA GLN A 77 13.17 -14.26 -14.78
C GLN A 77 13.02 -15.30 -13.65
N ILE A 78 13.95 -16.24 -13.58
CA ILE A 78 14.07 -17.16 -12.44
C ILE A 78 14.86 -16.42 -11.35
N ILE A 79 14.15 -15.94 -10.33
CA ILE A 79 14.67 -15.08 -9.28
C ILE A 79 14.27 -15.56 -7.89
N THR A 80 15.16 -15.36 -6.94
CA THR A 80 14.92 -15.57 -5.51
C THR A 80 15.05 -14.26 -4.74
N ILE A 81 14.77 -14.31 -3.44
CA ILE A 81 14.88 -13.16 -2.53
C ILE A 81 16.29 -12.53 -2.58
N PRO A 82 16.45 -11.26 -2.16
CA PRO A 82 17.76 -10.62 -2.13
C PRO A 82 18.77 -11.38 -1.26
N THR A 83 20.06 -11.23 -1.56
CA THR A 83 21.13 -11.81 -0.72
C THR A 83 21.03 -11.32 0.73
N ILE A 84 21.59 -12.05 1.70
CA ILE A 84 21.52 -11.69 3.13
C ILE A 84 21.97 -10.24 3.39
N LYS A 85 23.09 -9.82 2.78
CA LYS A 85 23.62 -8.45 2.92
C LYS A 85 22.63 -7.40 2.40
N VAL A 86 22.06 -7.63 1.22
CA VAL A 86 21.10 -6.70 0.61
C VAL A 86 19.77 -6.71 1.35
N SER A 87 19.32 -7.88 1.81
CA SER A 87 18.14 -8.02 2.65
C SER A 87 18.28 -7.20 3.93
N PHE A 88 19.43 -7.25 4.61
CA PHE A 88 19.69 -6.44 5.79
C PHE A 88 19.62 -4.93 5.48
N LEU A 89 20.23 -4.50 4.38
CA LEU A 89 20.16 -3.11 3.92
C LEU A 89 18.71 -2.67 3.65
N LEU A 90 17.92 -3.50 2.97
CA LEU A 90 16.52 -3.20 2.69
C LEU A 90 15.69 -3.13 3.98
N LEU A 91 15.87 -4.07 4.91
CA LEU A 91 15.15 -4.06 6.19
C LEU A 91 15.45 -2.81 7.02
N LEU A 92 16.63 -2.19 6.85
CA LEU A 92 16.95 -0.91 7.50
C LEU A 92 16.03 0.23 7.04
N PHE A 93 15.50 0.21 5.81
CA PHE A 93 14.52 1.20 5.32
C PHE A 93 13.16 1.09 6.04
N MET A 94 12.86 -0.04 6.67
CA MET A 94 11.62 -0.24 7.41
C MET A 94 11.69 0.35 8.84
N VAL A 95 12.91 0.44 9.40
CA VAL A 95 13.14 0.87 10.80
C VAL A 95 12.62 2.28 11.09
N PRO A 96 12.84 3.31 10.24
CA PRO A 96 12.32 4.65 10.51
C PRO A 96 10.81 4.69 10.72
N MET A 97 10.04 3.89 9.96
CA MET A 97 8.59 3.80 10.17
C MET A 97 8.24 3.13 11.49
N MET A 98 8.95 2.06 11.86
CA MET A 98 8.69 1.38 13.14
C MET A 98 8.92 2.34 14.31
N ILE A 99 9.99 3.14 14.25
CA ILE A 99 10.28 4.18 15.25
C ILE A 99 9.19 5.27 15.22
N ASP A 100 8.88 5.81 14.04
CA ASP A 100 7.85 6.83 13.85
C ASP A 100 6.47 6.37 14.36
N GLY A 101 6.08 5.14 14.02
CA GLY A 101 4.84 4.51 14.42
C GLY A 101 4.78 4.29 15.92
N LEU A 102 5.71 3.51 16.47
CA LEU A 102 5.73 3.20 17.90
C LEU A 102 5.84 4.47 18.73
N GLY A 103 6.73 5.40 18.38
CA GLY A 103 6.91 6.65 19.11
C GLY A 103 5.68 7.55 19.09
N SER A 104 5.00 7.67 17.95
CA SER A 104 3.76 8.47 17.87
C SER A 104 2.56 7.80 18.56
N TYR A 105 2.43 6.47 18.49
CA TYR A 105 1.34 5.76 19.18
C TYR A 105 1.52 5.66 20.69
N THR A 106 2.76 5.70 21.19
CA THR A 106 3.08 5.70 22.63
C THR A 106 3.22 7.11 23.21
N HIS A 107 2.89 8.15 22.44
CA HIS A 107 2.99 9.56 22.83
C HIS A 107 4.41 10.03 23.24
N LEU A 108 5.46 9.37 22.74
CA LEU A 108 6.85 9.80 22.97
C LEU A 108 7.19 11.07 22.20
N PHE A 109 6.59 11.25 21.02
CA PHE A 109 6.67 12.48 20.23
C PHE A 109 5.48 12.59 19.29
N GLU A 110 5.19 13.80 18.84
CA GLU A 110 4.23 14.02 17.76
C GLU A 110 4.85 13.72 16.38
N SER A 111 3.99 13.29 15.45
CA SER A 111 4.37 13.10 14.05
C SER A 111 3.69 14.12 13.17
N ASN A 112 4.36 14.51 12.10
CA ASN A 112 3.78 15.28 11.00
C ASN A 112 3.54 14.39 9.77
N ASN A 113 2.79 14.90 8.78
CA ASN A 113 2.43 14.14 7.59
C ASN A 113 3.62 13.92 6.65
N GLU A 114 4.61 14.81 6.63
CA GLU A 114 5.86 14.65 5.89
C GLU A 114 6.63 13.40 6.36
N ARG A 115 6.86 13.28 7.68
CA ARG A 115 7.57 12.14 8.26
C ARG A 115 6.77 10.85 8.09
N ARG A 116 5.45 10.90 8.25
CA ARG A 116 4.56 9.75 8.01
C ARG A 116 4.70 9.26 6.58
N LEU A 117 4.65 10.17 5.60
CA LEU A 117 4.77 9.84 4.18
C LEU A 117 6.15 9.27 3.85
N LEU A 118 7.23 9.96 4.25
CA LEU A 118 8.60 9.53 3.94
C LEU A 118 8.95 8.16 4.54
N THR A 119 8.63 7.95 5.81
CA THR A 119 8.84 6.65 6.45
C THR A 119 7.93 5.57 5.84
N GLY A 120 6.68 5.95 5.54
CA GLY A 120 5.72 5.32 4.62
C GLY A 120 6.36 4.67 3.41
N LEU A 121 6.89 5.53 2.53
CA LEU A 121 7.51 5.19 1.25
C LEU A 121 8.66 4.20 1.44
N GLY A 122 9.53 4.43 2.43
CA GLY A 122 10.66 3.56 2.73
C GLY A 122 10.24 2.15 3.11
N PHE A 123 9.22 2.01 3.98
CA PHE A 123 8.70 0.71 4.37
C PHE A 123 8.05 -0.03 3.20
N GLY A 124 7.16 0.66 2.47
CA GLY A 124 6.44 0.09 1.33
C GLY A 124 7.36 -0.35 0.19
N PHE A 125 8.40 0.44 -0.09
CA PHE A 125 9.41 0.18 -1.12
C PHE A 125 10.07 -1.18 -0.98
N VAL A 126 10.29 -1.65 0.25
CA VAL A 126 11.01 -2.89 0.56
C VAL A 126 10.18 -4.13 0.27
N LEU A 127 8.88 -4.09 0.56
CA LEU A 127 8.05 -5.29 0.62
C LEU A 127 8.01 -6.11 -0.69
N PRO A 128 7.89 -5.50 -1.89
CA PRO A 128 7.84 -6.27 -3.13
C PRO A 128 9.11 -7.07 -3.44
N TYR A 129 10.29 -6.66 -2.96
CA TYR A 129 11.53 -7.42 -3.20
C TYR A 129 11.52 -8.80 -2.54
N PHE A 130 10.73 -8.99 -1.49
CA PHE A 130 10.55 -10.28 -0.84
C PHE A 130 9.32 -11.01 -1.38
N MET A 131 8.21 -10.31 -1.56
CA MET A 131 6.96 -10.94 -1.99
C MET A 131 7.00 -11.40 -3.46
N PHE A 132 7.57 -10.60 -4.34
CA PHE A 132 7.52 -10.86 -5.78
C PHE A 132 8.27 -12.14 -6.19
N PRO A 133 9.51 -12.41 -5.73
CA PRO A 133 10.21 -13.66 -6.07
C PRO A 133 9.51 -14.92 -5.56
N LEU A 134 8.84 -14.84 -4.40
CA LEU A 134 8.10 -15.97 -3.82
C LEU A 134 6.90 -16.39 -4.70
N ILE A 135 6.25 -15.41 -5.34
CA ILE A 135 5.04 -15.67 -6.15
C ILE A 135 5.36 -15.92 -7.62
N PHE A 136 6.29 -15.14 -8.18
CA PHE A 136 6.55 -15.11 -9.63
C PHE A 136 7.93 -15.65 -10.02
N GLY A 137 8.86 -15.78 -9.07
CA GLY A 137 10.28 -15.97 -9.36
C GLY A 137 10.76 -17.42 -9.47
N ASN A 138 9.93 -18.42 -9.13
CA ASN A 138 10.39 -19.81 -8.93
C ASN A 138 11.60 -19.86 -7.97
N ALA A 139 11.46 -19.20 -6.81
CA ALA A 139 12.55 -18.96 -5.86
C ALA A 139 13.26 -20.23 -5.33
N LEU A 140 12.65 -21.42 -5.48
CA LEU A 140 13.21 -22.71 -5.08
C LEU A 140 14.07 -23.37 -6.18
N ASP A 141 14.07 -22.85 -7.41
CA ASP A 141 14.93 -23.37 -8.48
C ASP A 141 16.41 -23.11 -8.12
N PRO A 142 17.30 -24.12 -8.15
CA PRO A 142 18.73 -23.94 -7.87
C PRO A 142 19.44 -22.93 -8.77
N ARG A 143 18.88 -22.65 -9.96
CA ARG A 143 19.41 -21.68 -10.93
C ARG A 143 18.95 -20.26 -10.63
N SER A 144 18.09 -20.07 -9.63
CA SER A 144 17.55 -18.76 -9.26
C SER A 144 18.67 -17.81 -8.86
N LYS A 145 18.57 -16.58 -9.36
CA LYS A 145 19.51 -15.50 -9.01
C LYS A 145 18.79 -14.52 -8.08
N PRO A 146 19.51 -13.82 -7.19
CA PRO A 146 18.88 -12.78 -6.38
C PRO A 146 18.15 -11.75 -7.26
N VAL A 147 16.97 -11.32 -6.80
CA VAL A 147 16.12 -10.36 -7.52
C VAL A 147 16.84 -9.03 -7.82
N ILE A 148 17.69 -8.59 -6.89
CA ILE A 148 18.58 -7.44 -7.03
C ILE A 148 19.93 -7.94 -7.56
N LYS A 149 20.22 -7.58 -8.82
CA LYS A 149 21.46 -7.90 -9.54
C LYS A 149 22.38 -6.70 -9.64
N ASN A 150 21.83 -5.50 -9.74
CA ASN A 150 22.57 -4.25 -9.87
C ASN A 150 21.89 -3.12 -9.08
N THR A 151 22.58 -1.99 -8.93
CA THR A 151 22.07 -0.84 -8.17
C THR A 151 20.84 -0.20 -8.81
N LEU A 152 20.68 -0.32 -10.13
CA LEU A 152 19.50 0.19 -10.84
C LEU A 152 18.20 -0.52 -10.41
N ASP A 153 18.29 -1.78 -9.99
CA ASP A 153 17.16 -2.53 -9.45
C ASP A 153 16.58 -1.88 -8.19
N ILE A 154 17.35 -1.02 -7.51
CA ILE A 154 16.95 -0.24 -6.32
C ILE A 154 16.69 1.22 -6.71
N ILE A 155 17.62 1.85 -7.43
CA ILE A 155 17.59 3.29 -7.72
C ILE A 155 16.35 3.67 -8.54
N ILE A 156 15.99 2.90 -9.57
CA ILE A 156 14.84 3.23 -10.45
C ILE A 156 13.52 3.25 -9.65
N PRO A 157 13.13 2.17 -8.94
CA PRO A 157 11.90 2.19 -8.15
C PRO A 157 11.97 3.18 -6.99
N LEU A 158 13.15 3.46 -6.42
CA LEU A 158 13.30 4.46 -5.37
C LEU A 158 13.02 5.88 -5.90
N ILE A 159 13.60 6.26 -7.05
CA ILE A 159 13.34 7.55 -7.70
C ILE A 159 11.85 7.67 -8.05
N PHE A 160 11.26 6.62 -8.61
CA PHE A 160 9.84 6.63 -8.97
C PHE A 160 8.94 6.78 -7.73
N CYS A 161 9.26 6.08 -6.64
CA CYS A 161 8.58 6.17 -5.36
C CYS A 161 8.67 7.59 -4.76
N SER A 162 9.88 8.18 -4.72
CA SER A 162 10.09 9.53 -4.23
C SER A 162 9.38 10.58 -5.08
N LEU A 163 9.38 10.43 -6.41
CA LEU A 163 8.67 11.31 -7.33
C LEU A 163 7.16 11.24 -7.10
N LEU A 164 6.59 10.03 -7.05
CA LEU A 164 5.16 9.85 -6.79
C LEU A 164 4.76 10.43 -5.44
N GLY A 165 5.48 10.11 -4.37
CA GLY A 165 5.22 10.66 -3.04
C GLY A 165 5.26 12.19 -3.00
N SER A 166 6.23 12.78 -3.69
CA SER A 166 6.38 14.23 -3.83
C SER A 166 5.21 14.87 -4.58
N LEU A 167 4.79 14.28 -5.71
CA LEU A 167 3.66 14.78 -6.49
C LEU A 167 2.35 14.73 -5.70
N VAL A 168 2.17 13.70 -4.88
CA VAL A 168 1.01 13.59 -3.98
C VAL A 168 1.09 14.62 -2.86
N TYR A 169 2.26 14.77 -2.23
CA TYR A 169 2.45 15.72 -1.12
C TYR A 169 2.16 17.17 -1.54
N TRP A 170 2.60 17.57 -2.74
CA TRP A 170 2.34 18.90 -3.30
C TRP A 170 1.03 19.02 -4.07
N ASN A 171 0.12 18.06 -3.95
CA ASN A 171 -1.22 18.12 -4.52
C ASN A 171 -1.23 18.33 -6.06
N TYR A 172 -0.23 17.79 -6.76
CA TYR A 172 -0.18 17.80 -8.23
C TYR A 172 -1.01 16.70 -8.88
N ILE A 173 -1.40 15.66 -8.12
CA ILE A 173 -2.24 14.55 -8.60
C ILE A 173 -3.66 14.72 -8.06
N THR A 174 -4.66 14.49 -8.92
CA THR A 174 -6.07 14.63 -8.54
C THR A 174 -6.53 13.49 -7.61
N TYR A 175 -7.45 13.82 -6.69
CA TYR A 175 -7.98 12.90 -5.67
C TYR A 175 -8.35 11.51 -6.22
N TYR A 176 -9.24 11.46 -7.22
CA TYR A 176 -9.76 10.19 -7.72
C TYR A 176 -8.66 9.33 -8.35
N ILE A 177 -7.63 9.92 -8.96
CA ILE A 177 -6.53 9.17 -9.55
C ILE A 177 -5.67 8.55 -8.46
N ILE A 178 -5.19 9.37 -7.52
CA ILE A 178 -4.27 8.89 -6.49
C ILE A 178 -4.95 7.90 -5.55
N ASP A 179 -6.17 8.18 -5.13
CA ASP A 179 -6.85 7.38 -4.12
C ASP A 179 -7.31 6.03 -4.72
N SER A 180 -7.78 6.02 -5.97
CA SER A 180 -8.04 4.77 -6.70
C SER A 180 -6.78 3.93 -6.88
N LEU A 181 -5.64 4.56 -7.16
CA LEU A 181 -4.36 3.87 -7.30
C LEU A 181 -3.91 3.24 -5.97
N ILE A 182 -4.12 3.92 -4.85
CA ILE A 182 -3.84 3.40 -3.51
C ILE A 182 -4.73 2.19 -3.21
N ILE A 183 -6.06 2.31 -3.38
CA ILE A 183 -7.00 1.21 -3.13
C ILE A 183 -6.73 0.02 -4.06
N PHE A 184 -6.44 0.28 -5.33
CA PHE A 184 -6.03 -0.77 -6.27
C PHE A 184 -4.76 -1.50 -5.80
N THR A 185 -3.77 -0.76 -5.30
CA THR A 185 -2.54 -1.35 -4.77
C THR A 185 -2.81 -2.18 -3.52
N ILE A 186 -3.70 -1.72 -2.62
CA ILE A 186 -4.15 -2.48 -1.45
C ILE A 186 -4.75 -3.82 -1.88
N VAL A 187 -5.73 -3.80 -2.79
CA VAL A 187 -6.41 -5.03 -3.25
C VAL A 187 -5.43 -6.00 -3.90
N ILE A 188 -4.53 -5.51 -4.77
CA ILE A 188 -3.47 -6.36 -5.36
C ILE A 188 -2.58 -6.94 -4.27
N TRP A 189 -2.10 -6.12 -3.33
CA TRP A 189 -1.17 -6.55 -2.31
C TRP A 189 -1.76 -7.65 -1.43
N PHE A 190 -3.01 -7.50 -0.98
CA PHE A 190 -3.70 -8.54 -0.22
C PHE A 190 -4.00 -9.78 -1.07
N SER A 191 -4.35 -9.61 -2.35
CA SER A 191 -4.52 -10.76 -3.28
C SER A 191 -3.23 -11.56 -3.45
N LEU A 192 -2.07 -10.90 -3.45
CA LEU A 192 -0.77 -11.57 -3.52
C LEU A 192 -0.51 -12.38 -2.25
N TRP A 193 -0.76 -11.82 -1.07
CA TRP A 193 -0.65 -12.53 0.21
C TRP A 193 -1.57 -13.74 0.29
N THR A 194 -2.86 -13.59 -0.05
CA THR A 194 -3.81 -14.71 -0.03
C THR A 194 -3.45 -15.78 -1.06
N SER A 195 -2.79 -15.43 -2.16
CA SER A 195 -2.33 -16.40 -3.16
C SER A 195 -1.31 -17.42 -2.63
N LEU A 196 -0.62 -17.10 -1.53
CA LEU A 196 0.28 -18.02 -0.85
C LEU A 196 -0.46 -19.16 -0.13
N LEU A 197 -1.75 -18.97 0.22
CA LEU A 197 -2.58 -20.05 0.78
C LEU A 197 -2.96 -21.10 -0.27
N PHE A 198 -2.91 -20.72 -1.54
CA PHE A 198 -3.33 -21.52 -2.68
C PHE A 198 -2.16 -22.00 -3.55
N LEU A 199 -0.97 -22.20 -2.94
CA LEU A 199 0.22 -22.68 -3.66
C LEU A 199 0.06 -24.10 -4.21
N SER A 200 -0.82 -24.92 -3.61
CA SER A 200 -1.10 -26.28 -4.06
C SER A 200 -1.97 -26.35 -5.32
N LEU A 201 -2.66 -25.27 -5.69
CA LEU A 201 -3.55 -25.26 -6.83
C LEU A 201 -2.76 -25.19 -8.15
N ARG A 202 -2.89 -26.24 -8.95
CA ARG A 202 -2.26 -26.34 -10.28
C ARG A 202 -2.86 -25.37 -11.31
N TYR A 203 -4.16 -25.11 -11.23
CA TYR A 203 -4.86 -24.24 -12.18
C TYR A 203 -4.68 -22.76 -11.80
N ARG A 204 -3.83 -22.06 -12.56
CA ARG A 204 -3.48 -20.65 -12.33
C ARG A 204 -4.70 -19.74 -12.25
N PHE A 205 -5.69 -19.92 -13.14
CA PHE A 205 -6.91 -19.12 -13.13
C PHE A 205 -7.68 -19.25 -11.82
N ILE A 206 -7.94 -20.49 -11.38
CA ILE A 206 -8.66 -20.77 -10.12
C ILE A 206 -7.91 -20.20 -8.92
N LYS A 207 -6.58 -20.37 -8.89
CA LYS A 207 -5.72 -19.79 -7.85
C LYS A 207 -5.94 -18.29 -7.71
N TRP A 208 -5.82 -17.53 -8.81
CA TRP A 208 -5.95 -16.07 -8.76
C TRP A 208 -7.37 -15.62 -8.42
N SER A 209 -8.40 -16.27 -8.96
CA SER A 209 -9.79 -15.97 -8.64
C SER A 209 -10.09 -16.17 -7.16
N LEU A 210 -9.67 -17.29 -6.57
CA LEU A 210 -9.84 -17.54 -5.13
C LEU A 210 -9.04 -16.55 -4.28
N SER A 211 -7.83 -16.18 -4.71
CA SER A 211 -7.00 -15.21 -4.00
C SER A 211 -7.65 -13.83 -3.94
N ILE A 212 -8.22 -13.37 -5.06
CA ILE A 212 -8.92 -12.08 -5.14
C ILE A 212 -10.18 -12.13 -4.29
N ILE A 213 -11.03 -13.16 -4.45
CA ILE A 213 -12.29 -13.29 -3.68
C ILE A 213 -12.00 -13.32 -2.18
N THR A 214 -11.01 -14.11 -1.75
CA THR A 214 -10.63 -14.18 -0.32
C THR A 214 -10.07 -12.87 0.18
N SER A 215 -9.26 -12.15 -0.61
CA SER A 215 -8.76 -10.82 -0.21
C SER A 215 -9.89 -9.79 -0.09
N LEU A 216 -10.86 -9.79 -1.00
CA LEU A 216 -11.98 -8.84 -0.97
C LEU A 216 -12.90 -9.14 0.21
N ALA A 217 -13.19 -10.42 0.48
CA ALA A 217 -13.93 -10.84 1.65
C ALA A 217 -13.21 -10.42 2.94
N PHE A 218 -11.89 -10.66 3.02
CA PHE A 218 -11.08 -10.27 4.18
C PHE A 218 -11.07 -8.75 4.41
N LEU A 219 -10.83 -7.95 3.37
CA LEU A 219 -10.84 -6.48 3.46
C LEU A 219 -12.24 -5.95 3.82
N THR A 220 -13.30 -6.57 3.29
CA THR A 220 -14.68 -6.24 3.65
C THR A 220 -14.91 -6.47 5.15
N ILE A 221 -14.57 -7.65 5.67
CA ILE A 221 -14.70 -7.99 7.10
C ILE A 221 -13.92 -6.99 7.96
N LEU A 222 -12.68 -6.67 7.59
CA LEU A 222 -11.86 -5.69 8.30
C LEU A 222 -12.49 -4.30 8.32
N SER A 223 -13.05 -3.84 7.19
CA SER A 223 -13.72 -2.55 7.11
C SER A 223 -14.92 -2.48 8.07
N TRP A 224 -15.77 -3.52 8.06
CA TRP A 224 -16.90 -3.63 8.98
C TRP A 224 -16.48 -3.76 10.45
N LEU A 225 -15.43 -4.54 10.74
CA LEU A 225 -14.91 -4.69 12.09
C LEU A 225 -14.37 -3.36 12.63
N HIS A 226 -13.61 -2.64 11.81
CA HIS A 226 -13.11 -1.32 12.15
C HIS A 226 -14.26 -0.33 12.37
N ASP A 227 -15.30 -0.41 11.53
CA ASP A 227 -16.54 0.34 11.69
C ASP A 227 -17.21 0.08 13.05
N TYR A 228 -17.25 -1.18 13.47
CA TYR A 228 -17.85 -1.61 14.73
C TYR A 228 -17.01 -1.22 15.96
N LEU A 229 -15.69 -1.32 15.88
CA LEU A 229 -14.80 -1.02 17.01
C LEU A 229 -14.67 0.47 17.34
N LEU A 230 -14.91 1.34 16.36
CA LEU A 230 -14.79 2.80 16.51
C LEU A 230 -16.15 3.52 16.55
N SER A 231 -17.27 2.80 16.47
CA SER A 231 -18.62 3.33 16.72
C SER A 231 -18.99 3.30 18.19
#